data_AF-A0AAX1ZX09-F1
#
_entry.id   AF-A0AAX1ZX09-F1
#
_cell.length_a   1.000
_cell.length_b   1.000
_cell.length_c   1.000
_cell.angle_alpha   90.00
_cell.angle_beta   90.00
_cell.angle_gamma   90.00
#
_symmetry.space_group_name_H-M   'P 1'
#
loop_
_entity.id
_entity.type
_entity.pdbx_description
1 polymer ?
#
loop_
_entity_poly.entity_id
_entity_poly.type
_entity_poly.pdbx_seq_one_letter_code
_entity_poly.pdbx_strand_id
1 'polypeptide(L)'
;MKEYFNLYPHCVPINGKLGTTLYDFKNNTIYHLQSKESLILRGISRGERISKLKETHGAKNVENLLNLLTEKKIGEYGDTFVPREPYRKGSLKALQLDENIPLLNCFIELPCSCPKNCSHCYSPKINGCFACKKVPNNYVLSNRDLGFYYNLVRDIISLGFSNIYFHGGDPLTNWGVTKEILQFSSILKLSNQKLYLLTNGEMLNEERADFLIQFNIVPIILFDYTTDSIDLKTIEEISHYFKEHVNQIIFNVVTSRNNVKKLNCLKQQLSELGIANIIPSIVINGKEESILYHEELPTFGCDINSFSYLGIYHPCLTGSLAITSDKKVVPCPRLESEVLMDLKEHNSLLDLFDRKEEVLKYWKLSLENIEPCGTCEFKRMCMDCRAAEVAFSNSLTQKSLCSYTGL
;
A
#
# COMPACT_ATOMS: atom_id res chain seq x y z
N MET A 1 -39.60 3.14 -28.99
CA MET A 1 -38.96 4.46 -28.82
C MET A 1 -37.94 4.23 -27.73
N LYS A 2 -36.66 4.51 -27.95
CA LYS A 2 -35.63 4.08 -27.00
C LYS A 2 -35.76 4.83 -25.68
N GLU A 3 -36.42 4.21 -24.69
CA GLU A 3 -36.81 4.85 -23.43
C GLU A 3 -35.69 4.85 -22.37
N TYR A 4 -34.68 4.00 -22.55
CA TYR A 4 -33.61 3.77 -21.58
C TYR A 4 -32.23 3.92 -22.20
N PHE A 5 -31.24 4.21 -21.36
CA PHE A 5 -29.83 4.08 -21.70
C PHE A 5 -29.24 2.98 -20.83
N ASN A 6 -28.50 2.04 -21.41
CA ASN A 6 -27.93 0.91 -20.71
C ASN A 6 -26.40 0.92 -20.84
N LEU A 7 -25.67 0.97 -19.71
CA LEU A 7 -24.20 0.92 -19.67
C LEU A 7 -23.71 -0.47 -20.03
N TYR A 8 -22.68 -0.63 -20.87
CA TYR A 8 -22.08 -1.93 -21.18
C TYR A 8 -21.60 -2.66 -19.92
N PRO A 9 -21.57 -4.01 -19.89
CA PRO A 9 -21.30 -4.74 -18.65
C PRO A 9 -19.92 -4.40 -18.06
N HIS A 10 -18.92 -4.19 -18.93
CA HIS A 10 -17.56 -3.79 -18.57
C HIS A 10 -17.44 -2.32 -18.11
N CYS A 11 -18.54 -1.56 -18.06
CA CYS A 11 -18.60 -0.18 -17.60
C CYS A 11 -19.29 -0.13 -16.23
N VAL A 12 -18.52 -0.03 -15.16
CA VAL A 12 -19.02 -0.17 -13.78
C VAL A 12 -18.88 1.16 -13.02
N PRO A 13 -19.99 1.79 -12.59
CA PRO A 13 -19.95 2.99 -11.78
C PRO A 13 -19.79 2.69 -10.28
N ILE A 14 -18.96 3.48 -9.61
CA ILE A 14 -18.84 3.56 -8.14
C ILE A 14 -19.35 4.93 -7.71
N ASN A 15 -20.48 4.91 -7.01
CA ASN A 15 -21.11 6.13 -6.50
C ASN A 15 -20.50 6.53 -5.17
N GLY A 16 -20.13 7.80 -5.06
CA GLY A 16 -19.69 8.44 -3.82
C GLY A 16 -20.59 9.60 -3.41
N LYS A 17 -20.17 10.34 -2.39
CA LYS A 17 -20.86 11.51 -1.88
C LYS A 17 -20.72 12.69 -2.85
N LEU A 18 -19.52 12.90 -3.42
CA LEU A 18 -19.20 14.07 -4.24
C LEU A 18 -19.39 13.82 -5.74
N GLY A 19 -19.18 12.57 -6.19
CA GLY A 19 -19.29 12.23 -7.60
C GLY A 19 -19.47 10.73 -7.87
N THR A 20 -19.11 10.32 -9.08
CA THR A 20 -19.17 8.93 -9.54
C THR A 20 -17.93 8.63 -10.34
N THR A 21 -17.22 7.57 -9.95
CA THR A 21 -16.11 7.04 -10.73
C THR A 21 -16.63 5.93 -11.61
N LEU A 22 -16.46 6.04 -12.92
CA LEU A 22 -16.88 5.03 -13.89
C LEU A 22 -15.66 4.30 -14.45
N TYR A 23 -15.60 2.99 -14.20
CA TYR A 23 -14.55 2.10 -14.67
C TYR A 23 -14.97 1.50 -16.01
N ASP A 24 -14.17 1.70 -17.05
CA ASP A 24 -14.27 0.98 -18.32
C ASP A 24 -13.14 -0.06 -18.38
N PHE A 25 -13.48 -1.29 -18.02
CA PHE A 25 -12.53 -2.41 -17.98
C PHE A 25 -12.15 -2.94 -19.37
N LYS A 26 -12.88 -2.57 -20.43
CA LYS A 26 -12.53 -2.99 -21.80
C LYS A 26 -11.43 -2.09 -22.36
N ASN A 27 -11.52 -0.79 -22.09
CA ASN A 27 -10.56 0.21 -22.57
C ASN A 27 -9.55 0.64 -21.50
N ASN A 28 -9.52 -0.04 -20.34
CA ASN A 28 -8.65 0.28 -19.19
C ASN A 28 -8.68 1.76 -18.79
N THR A 29 -9.85 2.39 -18.86
CA THR A 29 -10.00 3.83 -18.60
C THR A 29 -10.90 4.06 -17.39
N ILE A 30 -10.59 5.08 -16.60
CA ILE A 30 -11.41 5.53 -15.48
C ILE A 30 -11.86 6.96 -15.76
N TYR A 31 -13.15 7.21 -15.60
CA TYR A 31 -13.74 8.53 -15.70
C TYR A 31 -14.24 8.98 -14.33
N HIS A 32 -13.96 10.22 -13.94
CA HIS A 32 -14.61 10.85 -12.78
C HIS A 32 -15.68 11.81 -13.29
N LEU A 33 -16.92 11.60 -12.85
CA LEU A 33 -18.06 12.44 -13.21
C LEU A 33 -18.38 13.38 -12.05
N GLN A 34 -18.58 14.66 -12.38
CA GLN A 34 -18.99 15.70 -11.44
C GLN A 34 -20.44 15.48 -10.97
N SER A 35 -20.91 16.29 -10.02
CA SER A 35 -22.16 16.03 -9.29
C SER A 35 -23.39 15.97 -10.20
N LYS A 36 -23.49 16.78 -11.26
CA LYS A 36 -24.66 16.78 -12.16
C LYS A 36 -24.71 15.52 -13.04
N GLU A 37 -23.61 15.23 -13.72
CA GLU A 37 -23.48 14.04 -14.58
C GLU A 37 -23.59 12.75 -13.75
N SER A 38 -23.07 12.78 -12.51
CA SER A 38 -23.22 11.69 -11.55
C SER A 38 -24.67 11.37 -11.23
N LEU A 39 -25.52 12.38 -11.03
CA LEU A 39 -26.94 12.15 -10.73
C LEU A 39 -27.64 11.48 -11.93
N ILE A 40 -27.35 11.94 -13.15
CA ILE A 40 -27.89 11.35 -14.38
C ILE A 40 -27.41 9.89 -14.51
N LEU A 41 -26.10 9.62 -14.32
CA LEU A 41 -25.53 8.28 -14.41
C LEU A 41 -26.09 7.32 -13.35
N ARG A 42 -26.38 7.82 -12.14
CA ARG A 42 -27.06 7.05 -11.09
C ARG A 42 -28.47 6.67 -11.48
N GLY A 43 -29.23 7.61 -12.06
CA GLY A 43 -30.56 7.34 -12.57
C GLY A 43 -30.54 6.31 -13.70
N ILE A 44 -29.61 6.43 -14.65
CA ILE A 44 -29.35 5.42 -15.69
C ILE A 44 -29.10 4.04 -15.06
N SER A 45 -28.21 3.96 -14.06
CA SER A 45 -27.85 2.71 -13.39
C SER A 45 -29.01 2.06 -12.62
N ARG A 46 -30.03 2.85 -12.23
CA ARG A 46 -31.25 2.39 -11.58
C ARG A 46 -32.38 2.06 -12.56
N GLY A 47 -32.15 2.25 -13.85
CA GLY A 47 -33.17 2.04 -14.88
C GLY A 47 -34.22 3.15 -14.94
N GLU A 48 -33.85 4.39 -14.66
CA GLU A 48 -34.75 5.53 -14.89
C GLU A 48 -34.92 5.81 -16.39
N ARG A 49 -36.16 6.14 -16.79
CA ARG A 49 -36.47 6.50 -18.18
C ARG A 49 -35.76 7.80 -18.57
N ILE A 50 -35.29 7.87 -19.81
CA ILE A 50 -34.62 9.06 -20.37
C ILE A 50 -35.54 10.29 -20.28
N SER A 51 -36.85 10.15 -20.52
CA SER A 51 -37.81 11.27 -20.39
C SER A 51 -37.79 11.88 -18.99
N LYS A 52 -37.88 11.03 -17.95
CA LYS A 52 -37.83 11.45 -16.54
C LYS A 52 -36.48 12.10 -16.19
N LEU A 53 -35.37 11.57 -16.70
CA LEU A 53 -34.06 12.17 -16.52
C LEU A 53 -33.99 13.57 -17.15
N LYS A 54 -34.54 13.75 -18.37
CA LYS A 54 -34.60 15.04 -19.05
C LYS A 54 -35.45 16.06 -18.29
N GLU A 55 -36.58 15.63 -17.72
CA GLU A 55 -37.42 16.47 -16.86
C GLU A 55 -36.68 16.91 -15.59
N THR A 56 -35.95 15.99 -14.94
CA THR A 56 -35.30 16.24 -13.65
C THR A 56 -33.99 17.04 -13.77
N HIS A 57 -33.20 16.77 -14.81
CA HIS A 57 -31.83 17.29 -14.94
C HIS A 57 -31.64 18.25 -16.13
N GLY A 58 -32.70 18.50 -16.90
CA GLY A 58 -32.70 19.32 -18.10
C GLY A 58 -32.27 18.53 -19.34
N ALA A 59 -33.07 18.65 -20.41
CA ALA A 59 -32.89 17.87 -21.63
C ALA A 59 -31.48 17.98 -22.23
N LYS A 60 -30.94 19.20 -22.32
CA LYS A 60 -29.60 19.46 -22.88
C LYS A 60 -28.49 18.74 -22.09
N ASN A 61 -28.56 18.72 -20.76
CA ASN A 61 -27.53 18.09 -19.94
C ASN A 61 -27.54 16.56 -20.10
N VAL A 62 -28.74 15.98 -20.12
CA VAL A 62 -28.92 14.54 -20.34
C VAL A 62 -28.45 14.16 -21.73
N GLU A 63 -28.85 14.88 -22.77
CA GLU A 63 -28.42 14.61 -24.14
C GLU A 63 -26.91 14.72 -24.32
N ASN A 64 -26.29 15.76 -23.75
CA ASN A 64 -24.83 15.92 -23.78
C ASN A 64 -24.12 14.72 -23.16
N LEU A 65 -24.55 14.27 -21.97
CA LEU A 65 -23.95 13.13 -21.31
C LEU A 65 -24.19 11.83 -22.11
N LEU A 66 -25.42 11.56 -22.54
CA LEU A 66 -25.73 10.35 -23.30
C LEU A 66 -24.96 10.28 -24.63
N ASN A 67 -24.79 11.41 -25.31
CA ASN A 67 -23.97 11.50 -26.52
C ASN A 67 -22.51 11.18 -26.21
N LEU A 68 -21.96 11.74 -25.13
CA LEU A 68 -20.59 11.44 -24.69
C LEU A 68 -20.42 9.95 -24.33
N LEU A 69 -21.34 9.37 -23.56
CA LEU A 69 -21.30 7.95 -23.21
C LEU A 69 -21.41 7.05 -24.45
N THR A 70 -22.20 7.46 -25.46
CA THR A 70 -22.31 6.73 -26.73
C THR A 70 -21.02 6.82 -27.54
N GLU A 71 -20.45 8.02 -27.67
CA GLU A 71 -19.19 8.28 -28.38
C GLU A 71 -18.03 7.48 -27.77
N LYS A 72 -17.95 7.45 -26.44
CA LYS A 72 -16.94 6.69 -25.69
C LYS A 72 -17.23 5.18 -25.65
N LYS A 73 -18.32 4.71 -26.28
CA LYS A 73 -18.75 3.31 -26.27
C LYS A 73 -18.89 2.75 -24.85
N ILE A 74 -19.51 3.52 -23.97
CA ILE A 74 -19.78 3.17 -22.57
C ILE A 74 -21.16 2.52 -22.41
N GLY A 75 -22.11 2.86 -23.29
CA GLY A 75 -23.44 2.30 -23.26
C GLY A 75 -24.21 2.57 -24.53
N GLU A 76 -25.46 2.16 -24.54
CA GLU A 76 -26.34 2.27 -25.69
C GLU A 76 -27.80 2.54 -25.29
N TYR A 77 -28.54 3.11 -26.21
CA TYR A 77 -29.98 3.32 -26.06
C TYR A 77 -30.73 1.98 -26.24
N GLY A 78 -31.70 1.71 -25.37
CA GLY A 78 -32.56 0.52 -25.44
C GLY A 78 -34.04 0.84 -25.19
N ASP A 79 -34.92 -0.04 -25.66
CA ASP A 79 -36.36 0.05 -25.38
C ASP A 79 -36.72 -0.49 -23.98
N THR A 80 -35.85 -1.31 -23.38
CA THR A 80 -35.99 -1.82 -22.00
C THR A 80 -34.74 -1.54 -21.18
N PHE A 81 -34.91 -1.42 -19.86
CA PHE A 81 -33.80 -1.46 -18.92
C PHE A 81 -33.34 -2.90 -18.75
N VAL A 82 -32.03 -3.12 -18.85
CA VAL A 82 -31.42 -4.44 -18.61
C VAL A 82 -30.61 -4.34 -17.32
N PRO A 83 -31.09 -4.91 -16.19
CA PRO A 83 -30.29 -5.07 -14.98
C PRO A 83 -29.06 -5.90 -15.31
N ARG A 84 -27.90 -5.51 -14.80
CA ARG A 84 -26.63 -6.17 -15.14
C ARG A 84 -25.97 -6.72 -13.90
N GLU A 85 -25.46 -7.93 -14.03
CA GLU A 85 -24.49 -8.43 -13.06
C GLU A 85 -23.18 -7.64 -13.20
N PRO A 86 -22.46 -7.39 -12.09
CA PRO A 86 -21.14 -6.80 -12.14
C PRO A 86 -20.23 -7.61 -13.08
N TYR A 87 -19.47 -6.92 -13.93
CA TYR A 87 -18.48 -7.57 -14.78
C TYR A 87 -17.50 -8.37 -13.94
N ARG A 88 -17.25 -9.62 -14.33
CA ARG A 88 -16.31 -10.52 -13.67
C ARG A 88 -15.44 -11.17 -14.73
N LYS A 89 -14.18 -11.42 -14.38
CA LYS A 89 -13.23 -12.16 -15.22
C LYS A 89 -12.89 -13.47 -14.52
N GLY A 90 -12.94 -14.57 -15.26
CA GLY A 90 -12.65 -15.92 -14.75
C GLY A 90 -13.87 -16.69 -14.23
N SER A 91 -13.63 -17.92 -13.77
CA SER A 91 -14.65 -18.79 -13.17
C SER A 91 -14.78 -18.52 -11.68
N LEU A 92 -16.00 -18.61 -11.12
CA LEU A 92 -16.20 -18.72 -9.67
C LEU A 92 -15.47 -19.99 -9.18
N LYS A 93 -14.26 -19.82 -8.62
CA LYS A 93 -13.67 -20.86 -7.77
C LYS A 93 -14.49 -20.93 -6.49
N ALA A 94 -14.84 -22.15 -6.09
CA ALA A 94 -15.73 -22.42 -4.97
C ALA A 94 -15.32 -21.67 -3.68
N LEU A 95 -16.30 -20.95 -3.11
CA LEU A 95 -16.69 -20.71 -1.71
C LEU A 95 -15.67 -20.51 -0.56
N GLN A 96 -14.35 -20.64 -0.76
CA GLN A 96 -13.33 -20.43 0.28
C GLN A 96 -12.40 -19.27 -0.10
N LEU A 97 -12.97 -18.06 -0.19
CA LEU A 97 -12.22 -16.82 -0.46
C LEU A 97 -11.11 -16.58 0.59
N ASP A 98 -11.31 -17.06 1.82
CA ASP A 98 -10.42 -16.77 2.95
C ASP A 98 -9.23 -17.72 3.04
N GLU A 99 -9.30 -18.87 2.39
CA GLU A 99 -8.24 -19.89 2.43
C GLU A 99 -7.16 -19.66 1.35
N ASN A 100 -7.37 -18.68 0.46
CA ASN A 100 -6.48 -18.39 -0.67
C ASN A 100 -5.94 -16.96 -0.68
N ILE A 101 -5.92 -16.28 0.47
CA ILE A 101 -5.34 -14.94 0.55
C ILE A 101 -3.81 -15.07 0.40
N PRO A 102 -3.20 -14.46 -0.64
CA PRO A 102 -1.77 -14.57 -0.84
C PRO A 102 -1.02 -13.87 0.29
N LEU A 103 0.00 -14.55 0.84
CA LEU A 103 0.91 -13.96 1.81
C LEU A 103 1.95 -13.12 1.07
N LEU A 104 1.82 -11.80 1.19
CA LEU A 104 2.56 -10.83 0.41
C LEU A 104 3.81 -10.35 1.13
N ASN A 105 3.66 -9.78 2.33
CA ASN A 105 4.74 -9.07 3.01
C ASN A 105 4.90 -9.53 4.45
N CYS A 106 6.11 -9.92 4.85
CA CYS A 106 6.46 -10.14 6.24
C CYS A 106 7.60 -9.21 6.64
N PHE A 107 7.39 -8.38 7.65
CA PHE A 107 8.41 -7.48 8.18
C PHE A 107 8.97 -8.04 9.49
N ILE A 108 10.29 -8.07 9.65
CA ILE A 108 10.99 -8.59 10.82
C ILE A 108 11.83 -7.46 11.39
N GLU A 109 11.45 -7.00 12.58
CA GLU A 109 12.19 -5.98 13.32
C GLU A 109 13.34 -6.63 14.11
N LEU A 110 14.56 -6.35 13.69
CA LEU A 110 15.78 -6.76 14.35
C LEU A 110 16.10 -5.84 15.54
N PRO A 111 16.69 -6.35 16.63
CA PRO A 111 16.95 -5.61 17.85
C PRO A 111 18.25 -4.79 17.71
N CYS A 112 18.23 -3.86 16.76
CA CYS A 112 19.38 -3.07 16.35
C CYS A 112 19.24 -1.62 16.83
N SER A 113 20.35 -1.04 17.31
CA SER A 113 20.44 0.39 17.58
C SER A 113 20.47 1.20 16.28
N CYS A 114 20.42 2.52 16.36
CA CYS A 114 20.59 3.41 15.21
C CYS A 114 21.46 4.60 15.62
N PRO A 115 22.50 4.95 14.83
CA PRO A 115 23.40 6.04 15.15
C PRO A 115 22.77 7.43 14.88
N LYS A 116 21.76 7.51 14.01
CA LYS A 116 21.13 8.78 13.63
C LYS A 116 20.14 9.29 14.69
N ASN A 117 19.98 10.60 14.81
CA ASN A 117 19.02 11.25 15.72
C ASN A 117 17.97 12.07 14.94
N CYS A 118 17.34 11.44 13.95
CA CYS A 118 16.36 12.09 13.08
C CYS A 118 15.20 12.68 13.89
N SER A 119 14.87 13.95 13.67
CA SER A 119 13.76 14.67 14.32
C SER A 119 12.41 13.99 14.07
N HIS A 120 12.24 13.41 12.88
CA HIS A 120 11.03 12.75 12.44
C HIS A 120 10.98 11.25 12.76
N CYS A 121 11.95 10.69 13.51
CA CYS A 121 12.11 9.24 13.70
C CYS A 121 10.81 8.54 14.16
N TYR A 122 10.12 9.14 15.13
CA TYR A 122 8.88 8.61 15.72
C TYR A 122 7.61 9.25 15.17
N SER A 123 7.72 10.25 14.29
CA SER A 123 6.55 10.88 13.67
C SER A 123 5.80 9.87 12.80
N PRO A 124 4.46 9.88 12.79
CA PRO A 124 3.67 9.13 11.84
C PRO A 124 4.09 9.43 10.40
N LYS A 125 4.08 8.39 9.57
CA LYS A 125 4.45 8.50 8.15
C LYS A 125 3.47 7.73 7.29
N ILE A 126 3.01 8.36 6.21
CA ILE A 126 2.37 7.64 5.11
C ILE A 126 3.44 6.79 4.42
N ASN A 127 3.11 5.55 4.08
CA ASN A 127 4.07 4.51 3.68
C ASN A 127 5.16 4.27 4.73
N GLY A 128 4.82 4.37 6.02
CA GLY A 128 5.78 4.21 7.11
C GLY A 128 6.34 2.79 7.27
N CYS A 129 5.75 1.76 6.65
CA CYS A 129 6.29 0.40 6.63
C CYS A 129 7.63 0.28 5.89
N PHE A 130 7.92 1.21 4.97
CA PHE A 130 9.20 1.31 4.27
C PHE A 130 10.16 2.35 4.89
N ALA A 131 9.75 3.00 5.99
CA ALA A 131 10.56 3.96 6.72
C ALA A 131 11.19 3.31 7.98
N CYS A 132 12.33 3.82 8.45
CA CYS A 132 12.98 3.34 9.67
C CYS A 132 12.35 3.93 10.94
N LYS A 133 12.49 3.23 12.06
CA LYS A 133 12.21 3.74 13.41
C LYS A 133 13.21 3.11 14.36
N LYS A 134 13.66 3.88 15.34
CA LYS A 134 14.51 3.38 16.42
C LYS A 134 13.77 2.32 17.24
N VAL A 135 14.46 1.22 17.49
CA VAL A 135 14.05 0.20 18.46
C VAL A 135 14.37 0.72 19.87
N PRO A 136 13.44 0.61 20.84
CA PRO A 136 13.71 0.93 22.23
C PRO A 136 14.95 0.20 22.79
N ASN A 137 15.83 0.92 23.50
CA ASN A 137 17.12 0.41 23.96
C ASN A 137 17.04 -0.87 24.81
N ASN A 138 15.96 -1.02 25.60
CA ASN A 138 15.72 -2.20 26.42
C ASN A 138 15.59 -3.48 25.57
N TYR A 139 15.08 -3.39 24.34
CA TYR A 139 14.93 -4.55 23.44
C TYR A 139 16.20 -4.85 22.64
N VAL A 140 17.02 -3.83 22.33
CA VAL A 140 18.30 -3.99 21.59
C VAL A 140 19.28 -4.92 22.32
N LEU A 141 19.31 -4.86 23.66
CA LEU A 141 20.26 -5.60 24.49
C LEU A 141 19.73 -6.97 24.94
N SER A 142 18.42 -7.12 25.08
CA SER A 142 17.80 -8.31 25.68
C SER A 142 17.32 -9.37 24.68
N ASN A 143 17.15 -9.03 23.40
CA ASN A 143 16.48 -9.90 22.42
C ASN A 143 17.37 -10.37 21.25
N ARG A 144 18.70 -10.46 21.43
CA ARG A 144 19.64 -10.96 20.40
C ARG A 144 19.71 -12.49 20.36
N ASP A 145 18.56 -13.14 20.29
CA ASP A 145 18.44 -14.59 20.26
C ASP A 145 18.42 -15.11 18.81
N LEU A 146 19.59 -15.52 18.30
CA LEU A 146 19.71 -16.07 16.94
C LEU A 146 18.85 -17.32 16.73
N GLY A 147 18.69 -18.16 17.75
CA GLY A 147 17.87 -19.37 17.67
C GLY A 147 16.41 -19.04 17.40
N PHE A 148 15.89 -18.03 18.09
CA PHE A 148 14.56 -17.48 17.81
C PHE A 148 14.42 -17.00 16.36
N TYR A 149 15.35 -16.18 15.86
CA TYR A 149 15.27 -15.66 14.49
C TYR A 149 15.39 -16.75 13.42
N TYR A 150 16.18 -17.79 13.66
CA TYR A 150 16.23 -18.94 12.75
C TYR A 150 14.91 -19.70 12.70
N ASN A 151 14.28 -19.96 13.84
CA ASN A 151 12.96 -20.60 13.87
C ASN A 151 11.90 -19.73 13.19
N LEU A 152 11.89 -18.43 13.49
CA LEU A 152 10.97 -17.47 12.87
C LEU A 152 11.12 -17.42 11.34
N VAL A 153 12.35 -17.34 10.85
CA VAL A 153 12.63 -17.33 9.40
C VAL A 153 12.17 -18.62 8.73
N ARG A 154 12.37 -19.79 9.37
CA ARG A 154 11.86 -21.08 8.84
C ARG A 154 10.34 -21.07 8.71
N ASP A 155 9.63 -20.57 9.71
CA ASP A 155 8.17 -20.47 9.67
C ASP A 155 7.71 -19.53 8.55
N ILE A 156 8.30 -18.33 8.46
CA ILE A 156 7.95 -17.31 7.43
C ILE A 156 8.20 -17.84 6.01
N ILE A 157 9.34 -18.49 5.79
CA ILE A 157 9.68 -19.08 4.48
C ILE A 157 8.69 -20.19 4.14
N SER A 158 8.38 -21.08 5.10
CA SER A 158 7.44 -22.20 4.92
C SER A 158 6.01 -21.75 4.63
N LEU A 159 5.59 -20.62 5.22
CA LEU A 159 4.30 -19.99 4.92
C LEU A 159 4.22 -19.43 3.49
N GLY A 160 5.36 -19.16 2.85
CA GLY A 160 5.38 -18.70 1.46
C GLY A 160 5.15 -17.20 1.29
N PHE A 161 5.51 -16.37 2.28
CA PHE A 161 5.49 -14.91 2.10
C PHE A 161 6.34 -14.49 0.90
N SER A 162 5.77 -13.70 -0.01
CA SER A 162 6.45 -13.29 -1.25
C SER A 162 7.62 -12.34 -1.00
N ASN A 163 7.47 -11.43 -0.04
CA ASN A 163 8.46 -10.41 0.31
C ASN A 163 8.76 -10.47 1.81
N ILE A 164 10.02 -10.57 2.17
CA ILE A 164 10.50 -10.61 3.56
C ILE A 164 11.42 -9.42 3.79
N TYR A 165 11.05 -8.56 4.72
CA TYR A 165 11.75 -7.30 5.01
C TYR A 165 12.42 -7.37 6.38
N PHE A 166 13.73 -7.17 6.42
CA PHE A 166 14.47 -6.98 7.66
C PHE A 166 14.65 -5.49 7.92
N HIS A 167 14.21 -5.03 9.08
CA HIS A 167 14.33 -3.64 9.49
C HIS A 167 14.65 -3.55 10.99
N GLY A 168 14.60 -2.34 11.54
CA GLY A 168 14.86 -2.05 12.95
C GLY A 168 15.35 -0.62 13.07
N GLY A 169 16.17 -0.34 14.09
CA GLY A 169 16.95 0.89 14.12
C GLY A 169 17.79 1.02 12.86
N ASP A 170 18.97 0.43 12.86
CA ASP A 170 19.76 0.19 11.65
C ASP A 170 20.41 -1.19 11.73
N PRO A 171 19.94 -2.17 10.94
CA PRO A 171 20.48 -3.53 10.93
C PRO A 171 22.00 -3.60 10.74
N LEU A 172 22.61 -2.60 10.09
CA LEU A 172 24.05 -2.57 9.83
C LEU A 172 24.89 -2.24 11.08
N THR A 173 24.27 -1.76 12.17
CA THR A 173 24.96 -1.52 13.46
C THR A 173 25.30 -2.81 14.21
N ASN A 174 24.59 -3.90 13.91
CA ASN A 174 24.83 -5.21 14.50
C ASN A 174 25.13 -6.23 13.39
N TRP A 175 26.13 -5.90 12.56
CA TRP A 175 26.38 -6.60 11.30
C TRP A 175 26.58 -8.11 11.47
N GLY A 176 27.28 -8.57 12.51
CA GLY A 176 27.48 -10.01 12.74
C GLY A 176 26.17 -10.80 12.84
N VAL A 177 25.24 -10.34 13.69
CA VAL A 177 23.92 -10.98 13.86
C VAL A 177 23.07 -10.83 12.61
N THR A 178 23.02 -9.62 12.03
CA THR A 178 22.23 -9.34 10.82
C THR A 178 22.70 -10.21 9.65
N LYS A 179 24.01 -10.33 9.46
CA LYS A 179 24.64 -11.15 8.40
C LYS A 179 24.23 -12.62 8.51
N GLU A 180 24.29 -13.19 9.70
CA GLU A 180 23.89 -14.59 9.97
C GLU A 180 22.41 -14.83 9.61
N ILE A 181 21.51 -13.96 10.09
CA ILE A 181 20.07 -14.08 9.81
C ILE A 181 19.79 -13.93 8.31
N LEU A 182 20.40 -12.96 7.65
CA LEU A 182 20.22 -12.72 6.21
C LEU A 182 20.76 -13.87 5.36
N GLN A 183 21.95 -14.38 5.69
CA GLN A 183 22.55 -15.51 5.00
C GLN A 183 21.67 -16.76 5.15
N PHE A 184 21.24 -17.07 6.37
CA PHE A 184 20.34 -18.19 6.63
C PHE A 184 19.02 -18.06 5.85
N SER A 185 18.43 -16.86 5.86
CA SER A 185 17.20 -16.57 5.11
C SER A 185 17.39 -16.75 3.60
N SER A 186 18.51 -16.29 3.05
CA SER A 186 18.81 -16.39 1.62
C SER A 186 19.04 -17.83 1.16
N ILE A 187 19.66 -18.66 2.00
CA ILE A 187 19.86 -20.09 1.71
C ILE A 187 18.53 -20.86 1.71
N LEU A 188 17.61 -20.50 2.59
CA LEU A 188 16.33 -21.21 2.73
C LEU A 188 15.22 -20.73 1.79
N LYS A 189 15.28 -19.47 1.32
CA LYS A 189 14.16 -18.86 0.59
C LYS A 189 13.79 -19.66 -0.67
N LEU A 190 12.50 -19.70 -0.97
CA LEU A 190 11.98 -20.23 -2.23
C LEU A 190 12.23 -19.25 -3.38
N SER A 191 12.21 -19.75 -4.62
CA SER A 191 12.57 -18.96 -5.81
C SER A 191 11.65 -17.76 -6.07
N ASN A 192 10.41 -17.80 -5.59
CA ASN A 192 9.43 -16.72 -5.70
C ASN A 192 9.53 -15.70 -4.55
N GLN A 193 10.41 -15.91 -3.57
CA GLN A 193 10.54 -15.06 -2.39
C GLN A 193 11.70 -14.07 -2.53
N LYS A 194 11.46 -12.84 -2.09
CA LYS A 194 12.43 -11.74 -2.13
C LYS A 194 12.79 -11.30 -0.72
N LEU A 195 14.06 -11.02 -0.50
CA LEU A 195 14.58 -10.51 0.76
C LEU A 195 14.94 -9.03 0.60
N TYR A 196 14.55 -8.23 1.59
CA TYR A 196 14.80 -6.80 1.63
C TYR A 196 15.48 -6.41 2.94
N LEU A 197 16.40 -5.46 2.89
CA LEU A 197 17.06 -4.91 4.08
C LEU A 197 16.87 -3.39 4.13
N LEU A 198 16.15 -2.89 5.14
CA LEU A 198 16.00 -1.46 5.37
C LEU A 198 17.18 -0.93 6.18
N THR A 199 17.90 0.07 5.66
CA THR A 199 19.04 0.70 6.34
C THR A 199 19.15 2.19 6.01
N ASN A 200 19.72 2.98 6.92
CA ASN A 200 19.99 4.40 6.67
C ASN A 200 21.28 4.65 5.86
N GLY A 201 21.99 3.59 5.47
CA GLY A 201 23.19 3.64 4.62
C GLY A 201 24.49 4.03 5.32
N GLU A 202 24.46 4.55 6.55
CA GLU A 202 25.65 5.12 7.24
C GLU A 202 26.79 4.13 7.40
N MET A 203 26.45 2.87 7.65
CA MET A 203 27.40 1.80 7.89
C MET A 203 27.55 0.89 6.66
N LEU A 204 27.08 1.32 5.49
CA LEU A 204 27.23 0.57 4.24
C LEU A 204 28.61 0.83 3.64
N ASN A 205 29.23 -0.22 3.11
CA ASN A 205 30.53 -0.17 2.45
C ASN A 205 30.58 -1.26 1.37
N GLU A 206 31.67 -1.33 0.61
CA GLU A 206 31.82 -2.29 -0.49
C GLU A 206 31.67 -3.75 -0.02
N GLU A 207 32.28 -4.16 1.10
CA GLU A 207 32.16 -5.52 1.64
C GLU A 207 30.70 -5.91 1.92
N ARG A 208 29.94 -4.98 2.53
CA ARG A 208 28.52 -5.20 2.86
C ARG A 208 27.65 -5.19 1.62
N ALA A 209 27.94 -4.32 0.65
CA ALA A 209 27.24 -4.29 -0.63
C ALA A 209 27.46 -5.60 -1.41
N ASP A 210 28.71 -6.06 -1.51
CA ASP A 210 29.08 -7.32 -2.15
C ASP A 210 28.35 -8.51 -1.49
N PHE A 211 28.25 -8.54 -0.15
CA PHE A 211 27.44 -9.55 0.54
C PHE A 211 25.97 -9.50 0.14
N LEU A 212 25.35 -8.32 0.12
CA LEU A 212 23.93 -8.19 -0.24
C LEU A 212 23.66 -8.64 -1.69
N ILE A 213 24.57 -8.32 -2.61
CA ILE A 213 24.53 -8.78 -4.01
C ILE A 213 24.67 -10.30 -4.07
N GLN A 214 25.70 -10.86 -3.42
CA GLN A 214 25.98 -12.30 -3.42
C GLN A 214 24.78 -13.12 -2.93
N PHE A 215 24.09 -12.64 -1.90
CA PHE A 215 22.94 -13.32 -1.31
C PHE A 215 21.59 -12.85 -1.88
N ASN A 216 21.59 -12.04 -2.94
CA ASN A 216 20.38 -11.56 -3.62
C ASN A 216 19.37 -10.94 -2.62
N ILE A 217 19.87 -9.98 -1.85
CA ILE A 217 19.14 -9.20 -0.85
C ILE A 217 19.04 -7.77 -1.38
N VAL A 218 17.82 -7.27 -1.50
CA VAL A 218 17.56 -5.92 -2.02
C VAL A 218 17.65 -4.88 -0.89
N PRO A 219 18.63 -3.97 -0.90
CA PRO A 219 18.67 -2.90 0.07
C PRO A 219 17.57 -1.86 -0.21
N ILE A 220 16.88 -1.44 0.84
CA ILE A 220 16.04 -0.25 0.86
C ILE A 220 16.77 0.81 1.68
N ILE A 221 17.32 1.81 1.01
CA ILE A 221 18.20 2.82 1.62
C ILE A 221 17.42 4.09 1.87
N LEU A 222 17.43 4.56 3.12
CA LEU A 222 16.62 5.69 3.56
C LEU A 222 17.38 7.01 3.52
N PHE A 223 16.80 8.00 2.86
CA PHE A 223 17.31 9.36 2.79
C PHE A 223 16.29 10.36 3.33
N ASP A 224 16.76 11.29 4.17
CA ASP A 224 15.96 12.40 4.66
C ASP A 224 15.94 13.53 3.63
N TYR A 225 14.73 13.95 3.24
CA TYR A 225 14.44 15.07 2.37
C TYR A 225 13.34 15.97 3.00
N THR A 226 13.19 15.92 4.32
CA THR A 226 12.22 16.76 5.06
C THR A 226 12.61 18.24 5.04
N THR A 227 13.91 18.54 4.94
CA THR A 227 14.49 19.89 4.87
C THR A 227 14.71 20.42 3.45
N ASP A 228 14.18 19.75 2.43
CA ASP A 228 14.38 20.09 1.00
C ASP A 228 15.85 20.01 0.54
N SER A 229 16.66 19.22 1.24
CA SER A 229 18.05 18.94 0.92
C SER A 229 18.30 17.45 1.02
N ILE A 230 19.05 16.88 0.08
CA ILE A 230 19.45 15.48 0.10
C ILE A 230 20.98 15.39 -0.05
N ASP A 231 21.58 14.42 0.61
CA ASP A 231 23.02 14.18 0.51
C ASP A 231 23.36 13.36 -0.75
N LEU A 232 23.50 14.06 -1.88
CA LEU A 232 23.83 13.45 -3.17
C LEU A 232 25.18 12.73 -3.15
N LYS A 233 26.15 13.22 -2.37
CA LYS A 233 27.48 12.60 -2.30
C LYS A 233 27.39 11.19 -1.71
N THR A 234 26.66 11.03 -0.61
CA THR A 234 26.42 9.72 0.00
C THR A 234 25.65 8.80 -0.96
N ILE A 235 24.70 9.34 -1.73
CA ILE A 235 23.97 8.58 -2.75
C ILE A 235 24.90 8.07 -3.85
N GLU A 236 25.77 8.91 -4.38
CA GLU A 236 26.75 8.55 -5.41
C GLU A 236 27.74 7.49 -4.90
N GLU A 237 28.24 7.65 -3.67
CA GLU A 237 29.14 6.69 -3.03
C GLU A 237 28.47 5.33 -2.83
N ILE A 238 27.26 5.31 -2.28
CA ILE A 238 26.47 4.07 -2.14
C ILE A 238 26.22 3.44 -3.51
N SER A 239 25.87 4.23 -4.53
CA SER A 239 25.66 3.73 -5.89
C SER A 239 26.93 3.07 -6.43
N HIS A 240 28.11 3.64 -6.16
CA HIS A 240 29.39 3.06 -6.54
C HIS A 240 29.61 1.67 -5.91
N TYR A 241 29.25 1.47 -4.65
CA TYR A 241 29.38 0.16 -3.98
C TYR A 241 28.59 -0.95 -4.68
N PHE A 242 27.49 -0.63 -5.35
CA PHE A 242 26.66 -1.63 -6.06
C PHE A 242 27.00 -1.80 -7.54
N LYS A 243 27.90 -0.98 -8.11
CA LYS A 243 28.44 -1.18 -9.47
C LYS A 243 27.30 -1.30 -10.51
N GLU A 244 27.23 -2.40 -11.27
CA GLU A 244 26.17 -2.67 -12.25
C GLU A 244 24.82 -3.06 -11.62
N HIS A 245 24.78 -3.31 -10.32
CA HIS A 245 23.59 -3.69 -9.55
C HIS A 245 22.84 -2.51 -8.93
N VAL A 246 23.18 -1.26 -9.26
CA VAL A 246 22.48 -0.05 -8.74
C VAL A 246 20.97 -0.10 -8.96
N ASN A 247 20.53 -0.65 -10.10
CA ASN A 247 19.11 -0.83 -10.42
C ASN A 247 18.37 -1.83 -9.51
N GLN A 248 19.09 -2.56 -8.66
CA GLN A 248 18.52 -3.47 -7.66
C GLN A 248 18.29 -2.77 -6.32
N ILE A 249 18.85 -1.57 -6.10
CA ILE A 249 18.62 -0.78 -4.89
C ILE A 249 17.24 -0.12 -4.96
N ILE A 250 16.60 0.00 -3.81
CA ILE A 250 15.41 0.85 -3.62
C ILE A 250 15.78 2.03 -2.72
N PHE A 251 15.49 3.23 -3.17
CA PHE A 251 15.69 4.45 -2.39
C PHE A 251 14.37 4.85 -1.74
N ASN A 252 14.30 4.83 -0.41
CA ASN A 252 13.18 5.40 0.32
C ASN A 252 13.49 6.86 0.66
N VAL A 253 12.69 7.77 0.13
CA VAL A 253 12.84 9.22 0.40
C VAL A 253 11.82 9.61 1.47
N VAL A 254 12.31 9.90 2.67
CA VAL A 254 11.51 10.41 3.77
C VAL A 254 11.35 11.91 3.57
N THR A 255 10.14 12.36 3.29
CA THR A 255 9.87 13.76 2.95
C THR A 255 8.80 14.38 3.83
N SER A 256 8.77 15.71 3.91
CA SER A 256 7.67 16.44 4.57
C SER A 256 6.51 16.65 3.60
N ARG A 257 5.33 16.93 4.14
CA ARG A 257 4.14 17.28 3.35
C ARG A 257 4.40 18.39 2.32
N ASN A 258 5.14 19.42 2.71
CA ASN A 258 5.44 20.59 1.88
C ASN A 258 6.35 20.26 0.69
N ASN A 259 7.18 19.22 0.81
CA ASN A 259 8.15 18.84 -0.19
C ASN A 259 7.62 17.78 -1.17
N VAL A 260 6.43 17.21 -0.93
CA VAL A 260 5.83 16.17 -1.81
C VAL A 260 5.76 16.62 -3.27
N LYS A 261 5.38 17.88 -3.53
CA LYS A 261 5.30 18.43 -4.90
C LYS A 261 6.66 18.49 -5.61
N LYS A 262 7.76 18.58 -4.86
CA LYS A 262 9.14 18.63 -5.37
C LYS A 262 9.73 17.24 -5.62
N LEU A 263 9.10 16.18 -5.10
CA LEU A 263 9.60 14.81 -5.28
C LEU A 263 9.76 14.40 -6.74
N ASN A 264 8.93 14.90 -7.65
CA ASN A 264 9.06 14.57 -9.08
C ASN A 264 10.36 15.13 -9.67
N CYS A 265 10.77 16.34 -9.26
CA CYS A 265 12.05 16.92 -9.65
C CYS A 265 13.21 16.10 -9.08
N LEU A 266 13.14 15.73 -7.80
CA LEU A 266 14.15 14.88 -7.16
C LEU A 266 14.26 13.52 -7.84
N LYS A 267 13.14 12.89 -8.20
CA LYS A 267 13.13 11.62 -8.93
C LYS A 267 13.86 11.72 -10.27
N GLN A 268 13.66 12.83 -11.00
CA GLN A 268 14.38 13.09 -12.25
C GLN A 268 15.89 13.23 -12.00
N GLN A 269 16.30 14.00 -11.00
CA GLN A 269 17.71 14.13 -10.62
C GLN A 269 18.34 12.78 -10.25
N LEU A 270 17.65 11.96 -9.46
CA LEU A 270 18.14 10.63 -9.08
C LEU A 270 18.19 9.65 -10.27
N SER A 271 17.27 9.77 -11.22
CA SER A 271 17.31 8.95 -12.44
C SER A 271 18.54 9.21 -13.31
N GLU A 272 19.06 10.44 -13.31
CA GLU A 272 20.31 10.80 -14.00
C GLU A 272 21.52 10.09 -13.39
N LEU A 273 21.43 9.68 -12.12
CA LEU A 273 22.42 8.85 -11.41
C LEU A 273 22.18 7.34 -11.58
N GLY A 274 21.23 6.94 -12.44
CA GLY A 274 20.88 5.52 -12.65
C GLY A 274 19.97 4.95 -11.56
N ILE A 275 19.39 5.77 -10.69
CA ILE A 275 18.49 5.33 -9.62
C ILE A 275 17.04 5.38 -10.11
N ALA A 276 16.47 4.20 -10.37
CA ALA A 276 15.10 4.08 -10.90
C ALA A 276 14.04 3.83 -9.81
N ASN A 277 14.39 3.09 -8.73
CA ASN A 277 13.41 2.61 -7.77
C ASN A 277 13.32 3.55 -6.56
N ILE A 278 12.35 4.47 -6.57
CA ILE A 278 12.16 5.46 -5.50
C ILE A 278 10.79 5.30 -4.86
N ILE A 279 10.76 5.09 -3.54
CA ILE A 279 9.54 5.01 -2.74
C ILE A 279 9.49 6.19 -1.78
N PRO A 280 8.48 7.07 -1.84
CA PRO A 280 8.34 8.14 -0.87
C PRO A 280 7.65 7.66 0.41
N SER A 281 8.15 8.13 1.55
CA SER A 281 7.48 8.07 2.85
C SER A 281 7.25 9.49 3.36
N ILE A 282 6.00 9.87 3.60
CA ILE A 282 5.64 11.27 3.89
C ILE A 282 5.43 11.41 5.39
N VAL A 283 6.25 12.23 6.04
CA VAL A 283 6.11 12.64 7.44
C VAL A 283 4.88 13.53 7.57
N ILE A 284 4.02 13.18 8.52
CA ILE A 284 2.83 13.95 8.87
C ILE A 284 2.96 14.37 10.34
N ASN A 285 2.92 15.67 10.59
CA ASN A 285 3.08 16.23 11.94
C ASN A 285 1.75 16.53 12.63
N GLY A 286 0.67 16.69 11.85
CA GLY A 286 -0.65 17.03 12.36
C GLY A 286 -1.76 16.80 11.33
N LYS A 287 -3.01 16.91 11.79
CA LYS A 287 -4.21 16.69 10.94
C LYS A 287 -4.37 17.77 9.87
N GLU A 288 -3.82 18.95 10.12
CA GLU A 288 -3.77 20.08 9.19
C GLU A 288 -2.95 19.77 7.93
N GLU A 289 -2.02 18.81 7.99
CA GLU A 289 -1.24 18.33 6.85
C GLU A 289 -1.99 17.27 6.01
N SER A 290 -3.33 17.30 6.04
CA SER A 290 -4.19 16.39 5.28
C SER A 290 -3.83 16.32 3.78
N ILE A 291 -4.06 15.16 3.18
CA ILE A 291 -3.76 14.88 1.77
C ILE A 291 -4.94 14.27 1.04
N LEU A 292 -4.99 14.47 -0.27
CA LEU A 292 -5.96 13.80 -1.12
C LEU A 292 -5.36 12.51 -1.67
N TYR A 293 -5.70 11.39 -1.04
CA TYR A 293 -5.02 10.10 -1.28
C TYR A 293 -5.02 9.66 -2.75
N HIS A 294 -6.11 9.85 -3.49
CA HIS A 294 -6.20 9.42 -4.90
C HIS A 294 -5.41 10.30 -5.87
N GLU A 295 -5.03 11.52 -5.46
CA GLU A 295 -4.23 12.43 -6.28
C GLU A 295 -2.75 12.39 -5.89
N GLU A 296 -2.47 12.23 -4.60
CA GLU A 296 -1.12 12.42 -4.05
C GLU A 296 -0.36 11.13 -3.78
N LEU A 297 -1.05 9.98 -3.72
CA LEU A 297 -0.44 8.67 -3.57
C LEU A 297 -0.66 7.83 -4.84
N PRO A 298 0.18 6.80 -5.07
CA PRO A 298 -0.09 5.82 -6.12
C PRO A 298 -1.51 5.26 -5.99
N THR A 299 -2.17 5.07 -7.12
CA THR A 299 -3.52 4.51 -7.20
C THR A 299 -3.51 3.19 -7.95
N PHE A 300 -4.50 2.35 -7.66
CA PHE A 300 -4.75 1.16 -8.46
C PHE A 300 -5.39 1.56 -9.79
N GLY A 301 -4.87 0.99 -10.88
CA GLY A 301 -5.37 1.22 -12.22
C GLY A 301 -6.72 0.55 -12.50
N CYS A 302 -7.19 0.68 -13.73
CA CYS A 302 -8.43 0.05 -14.22
C CYS A 302 -8.21 -1.45 -14.51
N ASP A 303 -8.05 -2.25 -13.46
CA ASP A 303 -7.96 -3.71 -13.53
C ASP A 303 -9.09 -4.35 -12.72
N ILE A 304 -9.81 -5.30 -13.32
CA ILE A 304 -10.99 -5.91 -12.72
C ILE A 304 -10.64 -6.78 -11.50
N ASN A 305 -9.45 -7.39 -11.47
CA ASN A 305 -9.04 -8.21 -10.34
C ASN A 305 -8.76 -7.31 -9.13
N SER A 306 -7.97 -6.26 -9.32
CA SER A 306 -7.68 -5.25 -8.31
C SER A 306 -8.98 -4.59 -7.81
N PHE A 307 -9.86 -4.19 -8.73
CA PHE A 307 -11.16 -3.61 -8.39
C PHE A 307 -11.99 -4.53 -7.50
N SER A 308 -12.09 -5.82 -7.86
CA SER A 308 -12.87 -6.81 -7.10
C SER A 308 -12.25 -7.07 -5.73
N TYR A 309 -10.93 -7.20 -5.70
CA TYR A 309 -10.14 -7.41 -4.49
C TYR A 309 -10.32 -6.28 -3.48
N LEU A 310 -10.23 -5.02 -3.91
CA LEU A 310 -10.36 -3.83 -3.06
C LEU A 310 -11.77 -3.64 -2.47
N GLY A 311 -12.76 -4.39 -2.93
CA GLY A 311 -14.08 -4.40 -2.30
C GLY A 311 -14.16 -5.18 -1.01
N ILE A 312 -13.30 -6.18 -0.88
CA ILE A 312 -13.34 -7.14 0.22
C ILE A 312 -12.10 -6.97 1.10
N TYR A 313 -10.96 -6.64 0.49
CA TYR A 313 -9.66 -6.66 1.12
C TYR A 313 -9.05 -5.27 1.23
N HIS A 314 -8.25 -5.07 2.26
CA HIS A 314 -7.51 -3.83 2.47
C HIS A 314 -6.35 -3.73 1.46
N PRO A 315 -6.11 -2.56 0.81
CA PRO A 315 -5.07 -2.42 -0.22
C PRO A 315 -3.64 -2.72 0.26
N CYS A 316 -3.28 -2.29 1.47
CA CYS A 316 -1.94 -2.49 2.06
C CYS A 316 -1.84 -3.67 3.05
N LEU A 317 -2.78 -3.81 3.99
CA LEU A 317 -2.69 -4.78 5.09
C LEU A 317 -2.88 -6.24 4.66
N THR A 318 -3.63 -6.50 3.59
CA THR A 318 -3.97 -7.88 3.21
C THR A 318 -2.72 -8.68 2.87
N GLY A 319 -2.60 -9.87 3.45
CA GLY A 319 -1.45 -10.73 3.27
C GLY A 319 -0.16 -10.17 3.88
N SER A 320 -0.26 -9.14 4.73
CA SER A 320 0.89 -8.54 5.41
C SER A 320 0.88 -8.86 6.90
N LEU A 321 2.07 -9.09 7.46
CA LEU A 321 2.35 -9.22 8.90
C LEU A 321 3.68 -8.55 9.24
N ALA A 322 3.87 -8.19 10.51
CA ALA A 322 5.14 -7.74 11.04
C ALA A 322 5.42 -8.37 12.40
N ILE A 323 6.70 -8.62 12.68
CA ILE A 323 7.19 -9.14 13.94
C ILE A 323 8.09 -8.09 14.55
N THR A 324 7.70 -7.60 15.72
CA THR A 324 8.46 -6.59 16.47
C THR A 324 9.65 -7.21 17.20
N SER A 325 10.63 -6.37 17.57
CA SER A 325 11.82 -6.78 18.29
C SER A 325 11.54 -7.30 19.71
N ASP A 326 10.36 -7.02 20.27
CA ASP A 326 9.86 -7.61 21.51
C ASP A 326 9.04 -8.90 21.30
N LYS A 327 9.11 -9.48 20.10
CA LYS A 327 8.53 -10.77 19.68
C LYS A 327 7.00 -10.79 19.53
N LYS A 328 6.36 -9.64 19.27
CA LYS A 328 4.92 -9.57 18.98
C LYS A 328 4.66 -9.61 17.48
N VAL A 329 3.58 -10.27 17.09
CA VAL A 329 3.06 -10.26 15.73
C VAL A 329 1.98 -9.17 15.64
N VAL A 330 2.12 -8.28 14.65
CA VAL A 330 1.21 -7.16 14.40
C VAL A 330 0.88 -7.08 12.90
N PRO A 331 -0.22 -6.43 12.46
CA PRO A 331 -0.63 -6.39 11.05
C PRO A 331 0.27 -5.51 10.16
N CYS A 332 1.04 -4.60 10.75
CA CYS A 332 1.93 -3.66 10.05
C CYS A 332 3.02 -3.18 11.01
N PRO A 333 4.27 -2.89 10.56
CA PRO A 333 5.34 -2.37 11.43
C PRO A 333 5.00 -1.07 12.15
N ARG A 334 3.92 -0.40 11.75
CA ARG A 334 3.44 0.89 12.27
C ARG A 334 2.14 0.79 13.05
N LEU A 335 1.62 -0.43 13.25
CA LEU A 335 0.44 -0.73 14.07
C LEU A 335 0.87 -1.55 15.31
N GLU A 336 1.91 -1.11 16.02
CA GLU A 336 2.52 -1.83 17.14
C GLU A 336 1.54 -2.08 18.32
N SER A 337 0.49 -1.27 18.44
CA SER A 337 -0.57 -1.46 19.44
C SER A 337 -1.56 -2.58 19.07
N GLU A 338 -1.62 -2.99 17.82
CA GLU A 338 -2.54 -4.00 17.30
C GLU A 338 -1.88 -5.38 17.35
N VAL A 339 -1.74 -5.93 18.56
CA VAL A 339 -1.08 -7.21 18.78
C VAL A 339 -2.00 -8.37 18.41
N LEU A 340 -1.57 -9.18 17.44
CA LEU A 340 -2.25 -10.39 17.00
C LEU A 340 -1.82 -11.61 17.83
N MET A 341 -0.55 -11.63 18.27
CA MET A 341 0.05 -12.71 19.05
C MET A 341 1.35 -12.23 19.72
N ASP A 342 1.71 -12.77 20.89
CA ASP A 342 3.06 -12.69 21.46
C ASP A 342 3.80 -14.03 21.30
N LEU A 343 4.88 -14.06 20.52
CA LEU A 343 5.66 -15.28 20.25
C LEU A 343 6.46 -15.78 21.46
N LYS A 344 6.46 -15.07 22.60
CA LYS A 344 7.00 -15.60 23.86
C LYS A 344 6.07 -16.62 24.51
N GLU A 345 4.79 -16.58 24.18
CA GLU A 345 3.74 -17.45 24.73
C GLU A 345 3.38 -18.58 23.76
N HIS A 346 4.03 -18.64 22.60
CA HIS A 346 3.72 -19.56 21.50
C HIS A 346 4.99 -20.24 20.99
N ASN A 347 4.85 -21.43 20.41
CA ASN A 347 5.99 -22.21 19.93
C ASN A 347 6.39 -21.85 18.49
N SER A 348 5.44 -21.36 17.69
CA SER A 348 5.63 -21.09 16.27
C SER A 348 4.75 -19.92 15.80
N LEU A 349 5.20 -19.23 14.76
CA LEU A 349 4.36 -18.25 14.04
C LEU A 349 3.14 -18.93 13.40
N LEU A 350 3.23 -20.22 13.09
CA LEU A 350 2.14 -21.00 12.49
C LEU A 350 0.89 -21.04 13.38
N ASP A 351 1.05 -20.96 14.70
CA ASP A 351 -0.04 -20.92 15.71
C ASP A 351 -1.01 -19.73 15.49
N LEU A 352 -0.65 -18.76 14.64
CA LEU A 352 -1.47 -17.58 14.34
C LEU A 352 -2.64 -17.98 13.44
N PHE A 353 -2.41 -18.93 12.55
CA PHE A 353 -3.38 -19.32 11.53
C PHE A 353 -4.48 -20.23 12.08
N ASP A 354 -4.28 -20.81 13.27
CA ASP A 354 -5.35 -21.41 14.06
C ASP A 354 -6.37 -20.37 14.55
N ARG A 355 -5.97 -19.09 14.64
CA ARG A 355 -6.79 -17.93 15.02
C ARG A 355 -6.97 -16.97 13.85
N LYS A 356 -7.22 -17.51 12.65
CA LYS A 356 -7.31 -16.74 11.40
C LYS A 356 -8.23 -15.52 11.45
N GLU A 357 -9.29 -15.54 12.26
CA GLU A 357 -10.24 -14.43 12.38
C GLU A 357 -9.58 -13.12 12.87
N GLU A 358 -8.61 -13.23 13.79
CA GLU A 358 -7.86 -12.07 14.31
C GLU A 358 -7.07 -11.37 13.20
N VAL A 359 -6.48 -12.15 12.29
CA VAL A 359 -5.75 -11.64 11.13
C VAL A 359 -6.71 -11.12 10.06
N LEU A 360 -7.78 -11.88 9.78
CA LEU A 360 -8.78 -11.55 8.77
C LEU A 360 -9.50 -10.23 9.08
N LYS A 361 -9.65 -9.84 10.35
CA LYS A 361 -10.14 -8.51 10.76
C LYS A 361 -9.40 -7.37 10.08
N TYR A 362 -8.08 -7.48 9.91
CA TYR A 362 -7.25 -6.45 9.27
C TYR A 362 -7.17 -6.63 7.76
N TRP A 363 -7.06 -7.88 7.30
CA TRP A 363 -6.97 -8.18 5.87
C TRP A 363 -8.28 -7.88 5.13
N LYS A 364 -9.44 -8.11 5.75
CA LYS A 364 -10.76 -7.80 5.16
C LYS A 364 -11.27 -6.39 5.49
N LEU A 365 -10.43 -5.53 6.03
CA LEU A 365 -10.80 -4.14 6.29
C LEU A 365 -10.76 -3.34 4.98
N SER A 366 -11.66 -3.64 4.05
CA SER A 366 -11.78 -2.87 2.82
C SER A 366 -12.13 -1.41 3.12
N LEU A 367 -11.84 -0.53 2.15
CA LEU A 367 -12.19 0.89 2.28
C LEU A 367 -13.70 1.12 2.36
N GLU A 368 -14.53 0.13 2.07
CA GLU A 368 -15.98 0.22 2.27
C GLU A 368 -16.37 0.27 3.75
N ASN A 369 -15.53 -0.29 4.62
CA ASN A 369 -15.76 -0.40 6.06
C ASN A 369 -15.00 0.68 6.86
N ILE A 370 -14.50 1.71 6.18
CA ILE A 370 -13.77 2.82 6.79
C ILE A 370 -14.52 4.11 6.47
N GLU A 371 -14.80 4.93 7.47
CA GLU A 371 -15.38 6.26 7.29
C GLU A 371 -14.30 7.30 6.98
N PRO A 372 -14.48 8.18 5.98
CA PRO A 372 -15.65 8.36 5.11
C PRO A 372 -15.61 7.51 3.82
N CYS A 373 -14.60 6.65 3.66
CA CYS A 373 -14.32 5.91 2.43
C CYS A 373 -15.49 5.06 1.91
N GLY A 374 -16.35 4.54 2.79
CA GLY A 374 -17.57 3.82 2.40
C GLY A 374 -18.44 4.61 1.40
N THR A 375 -18.44 5.94 1.53
CA THR A 375 -19.16 6.89 0.67
C THR A 375 -18.24 7.65 -0.30
N CYS A 376 -17.00 7.24 -0.49
CA CYS A 376 -16.07 7.86 -1.44
C CYS A 376 -16.11 7.15 -2.80
N GLU A 377 -16.25 7.90 -3.90
CA GLU A 377 -16.23 7.33 -5.25
C GLU A 377 -14.87 6.75 -5.66
N PHE A 378 -13.81 7.09 -4.93
CA PHE A 378 -12.43 6.64 -5.17
C PHE A 378 -12.03 5.40 -4.35
N LYS A 379 -12.94 4.82 -3.57
CA LYS A 379 -12.64 3.69 -2.64
C LYS A 379 -12.11 2.42 -3.31
N ARG A 380 -12.22 2.29 -4.63
CA ARG A 380 -11.68 1.17 -5.42
C ARG A 380 -10.38 1.51 -6.16
N MET A 381 -9.78 2.68 -5.92
CA MET A 381 -8.49 3.09 -6.50
C MET A 381 -7.49 3.62 -5.48
N CYS A 382 -7.95 4.17 -4.35
CA CYS A 382 -7.05 4.73 -3.34
C CYS A 382 -6.16 3.65 -2.73
N MET A 383 -4.88 3.97 -2.56
CA MET A 383 -4.08 3.36 -1.51
C MET A 383 -4.56 3.82 -0.13
N ASP A 384 -4.24 3.06 0.91
CA ASP A 384 -4.47 3.46 2.30
C ASP A 384 -3.25 3.14 3.15
N CYS A 385 -2.88 4.08 4.02
CA CYS A 385 -1.87 3.86 5.04
C CYS A 385 -2.57 3.80 6.40
N ARG A 386 -3.10 2.61 6.73
CA ARG A 386 -3.95 2.47 7.91
C ARG A 386 -3.27 2.92 9.19
N ALA A 387 -2.00 2.59 9.33
CA ALA A 387 -1.18 2.97 10.47
C ALA A 387 -1.06 4.49 10.67
N ALA A 388 -0.81 5.23 9.58
CA ALA A 388 -0.72 6.69 9.66
C ALA A 388 -2.06 7.28 10.12
N GLU A 389 -3.17 6.80 9.56
CA GLU A 389 -4.49 7.28 9.93
C GLU A 389 -4.87 6.94 11.37
N VAL A 390 -4.62 5.71 11.83
CA VAL A 390 -4.85 5.28 13.23
C VAL A 390 -4.08 6.15 14.21
N ALA A 391 -2.85 6.55 13.87
CA ALA A 391 -2.04 7.42 14.72
C ALA A 391 -2.70 8.80 14.98
N PHE A 392 -3.62 9.25 14.12
CA PHE A 392 -4.35 10.51 14.29
C PHE A 392 -5.83 10.34 14.64
N SER A 393 -6.46 9.24 14.23
CA SER A 393 -7.88 8.96 14.50
C SER A 393 -8.09 8.18 15.80
N ASN A 394 -7.06 7.46 16.27
CA ASN A 394 -7.18 6.41 17.29
C ASN A 394 -8.26 5.37 16.96
N SER A 395 -8.52 5.13 15.66
CA SER A 395 -9.57 4.24 15.19
C SER A 395 -9.18 3.54 13.89
N LEU A 396 -9.37 2.21 13.88
CA LEU A 396 -9.15 1.37 12.70
C LEU A 396 -10.15 1.67 11.57
N THR A 397 -11.33 2.21 11.88
CA THR A 397 -12.43 2.38 10.92
C THR A 397 -12.67 3.84 10.55
N GLN A 398 -11.76 4.75 10.87
CA GLN A 398 -11.89 6.17 10.55
C GLN A 398 -10.63 6.73 9.87
N LYS A 399 -10.82 7.74 9.03
CA LYS A 399 -9.75 8.59 8.50
C LYS A 399 -9.72 9.95 9.20
N SER A 400 -8.51 10.46 9.40
CA SER A 400 -8.21 11.81 9.89
C SER A 400 -7.25 12.57 8.96
N LEU A 401 -6.53 11.89 8.06
CA LEU A 401 -5.54 12.50 7.17
C LEU A 401 -6.03 12.71 5.74
N CYS A 402 -7.10 12.02 5.32
CA CYS A 402 -7.63 12.24 3.98
C CYS A 402 -8.53 13.49 3.94
N SER A 403 -8.24 14.42 3.04
CA SER A 403 -8.99 15.66 2.86
C SER A 403 -10.29 15.52 2.07
N TYR A 404 -10.69 14.31 1.65
CA TYR A 404 -11.89 14.08 0.83
C TYR A 404 -13.18 14.66 1.42
N THR A 405 -13.34 14.68 2.75
CA THR A 405 -14.52 15.27 3.40
C THR A 405 -14.51 16.81 3.47
N GLY A 406 -13.37 17.44 3.19
CA GLY A 406 -13.22 18.89 3.10
C GLY A 406 -13.44 19.45 1.69
N LEU A 407 -13.69 18.58 0.70
CA LEU A 407 -14.14 18.91 -0.65
C LEU A 407 -15.68 18.95 -0.69
#